data_AF-A0A2Z6UWR0-F1
#
_entry.id   AF-A0A2Z6UWR0-F1
#
_cell.length_a   1.000
_cell.length_b   1.000
_cell.length_c   1.000
_cell.angle_alpha   90.00
_cell.angle_beta   90.00
_cell.angle_gamma   90.00
#
_symmetry.space_group_name_H-M   'P 1'
#
loop_
_entity.id
_entity.type
_entity.pdbx_description
1 polymer ?
#
loop_
_entity_poly.entity_id
_entity_poly.type
_entity_poly.pdbx_seq_one_letter_code
_entity_poly.pdbx_strand_id
1 'polypeptide(L)'
;MTCSQYVFKAGFLGLDNISIVDRNQFLTQETVTIEQIDATSWIAMFYLNMLIIVTKLDVEKQKERENSAKDFLKNFILIVHEINEIVDKNQVAFWDSNDNFYYEVLKISLEKFSLELPLKYRSILGIVPLFTVETFRKETETYLTRNLRANFYNPESCFAGFRNKEKFKYLLGEEECVDIRLGLHDHLDLFLSIVNKKKLQNIIDKLLDEKEFLSDYGIRSLSKFHEEHPYQLDGMIKIVWHPEIKENPDVQPFPIEMKYEPAETKTPVHTGNSNWRGPVWFPMNFLIIESLKKFHKYFNVCLKEKDFGVLCPSVSHHKISLEEVSIELSKKLIKIFLPDWSGKRPVYGDNSKLRELFKTPDGQDLILFYEYFHGDTGQGLGASHQTGWTGLVANLIYQVGEYNYLNSVPS
;
A
#
# COMPACT_ATOMS: atom_id res chain seq x y z
N MET A 1 -17.07 -24.24 8.80
CA MET A 1 -16.30 -23.38 7.87
C MET A 1 -14.89 -23.34 8.40
N THR A 2 -13.98 -23.95 7.64
CA THR A 2 -12.57 -24.16 7.99
C THR A 2 -11.78 -22.88 7.77
N CYS A 3 -10.85 -22.57 8.68
CA CYS A 3 -9.79 -21.55 8.64
C CYS A 3 -9.64 -20.80 7.30
N SER A 4 -9.70 -19.46 7.30
CA SER A 4 -9.55 -18.60 6.12
C SER A 4 -8.23 -18.89 5.39
N GLN A 5 -8.26 -19.77 4.38
CA GLN A 5 -7.08 -20.20 3.62
C GLN A 5 -6.39 -19.05 2.86
N TYR A 6 -7.05 -17.90 2.75
CA TYR A 6 -6.62 -16.77 1.92
C TYR A 6 -6.28 -15.52 2.74
N VAL A 7 -6.26 -15.62 4.07
CA VAL A 7 -5.74 -14.58 4.97
C VAL A 7 -4.39 -15.02 5.51
N PHE A 8 -3.37 -14.20 5.26
CA PHE A 8 -2.01 -14.49 5.66
C PHE A 8 -1.71 -13.91 7.04
N LYS A 9 -1.02 -14.71 7.84
CA LYS A 9 -0.81 -14.46 9.27
C LYS A 9 0.66 -14.58 9.60
N ALA A 10 1.11 -13.71 10.50
CA ALA A 10 2.43 -13.73 11.12
C ALA A 10 3.64 -13.64 10.15
N GLY A 11 4.78 -13.23 10.70
CA GLY A 11 6.04 -13.13 9.97
C GLY A 11 6.45 -11.70 9.61
N PHE A 12 7.76 -11.54 9.41
CA PHE A 12 8.42 -10.28 9.09
C PHE A 12 8.46 -10.04 7.58
N LEU A 13 8.07 -8.83 7.15
CA LEU A 13 7.98 -8.44 5.74
C LEU A 13 8.88 -7.25 5.37
N GLY A 14 9.94 -7.01 6.14
CA GLY A 14 10.91 -5.94 5.87
C GLY A 14 10.54 -4.55 6.41
N LEU A 15 9.45 -4.45 7.19
CA LEU A 15 8.95 -3.22 7.81
C LEU A 15 9.16 -3.27 9.33
N ASP A 16 10.42 -3.21 9.76
CA ASP A 16 10.94 -3.53 11.11
C ASP A 16 10.05 -3.14 12.30
N ASN A 17 9.63 -1.88 12.37
CA ASN A 17 8.91 -1.35 13.53
C ASN A 17 7.52 -0.81 13.20
N ILE A 18 7.02 -1.09 12.00
CA ILE A 18 5.72 -0.57 11.55
C ILE A 18 4.57 -1.12 12.37
N SER A 19 4.75 -2.32 12.92
CA SER A 19 3.76 -2.96 13.77
C SER A 19 4.00 -2.61 15.22
N ILE A 20 2.91 -2.40 15.97
CA ILE A 20 2.98 -2.17 17.43
C ILE A 20 3.44 -3.43 18.17
N VAL A 21 3.41 -4.57 17.48
CA VAL A 21 3.65 -5.90 18.01
C VAL A 21 4.77 -6.59 17.22
N ASP A 22 5.70 -7.28 17.89
CA ASP A 22 6.65 -8.15 17.21
C ASP A 22 5.95 -9.39 16.63
N ARG A 23 5.71 -9.34 15.31
CA ARG A 23 5.05 -10.40 14.54
C ARG A 23 5.77 -11.76 14.66
N ASN A 24 7.07 -11.79 14.96
CA ASN A 24 7.83 -13.04 15.06
C ASN A 24 7.59 -13.78 16.38
N GLN A 25 7.23 -13.07 17.45
CA GLN A 25 6.98 -13.67 18.77
C GLN A 25 5.74 -14.59 18.77
N PHE A 26 4.85 -14.42 17.80
CA PHE A 26 3.61 -15.18 17.68
C PHE A 26 3.69 -16.35 16.69
N LEU A 27 4.84 -16.56 16.04
CA LEU A 27 4.99 -17.66 15.08
C LEU A 27 4.79 -19.04 15.73
N THR A 28 5.07 -19.16 17.03
CA THR A 28 4.98 -20.41 17.80
C THR A 28 3.81 -20.43 18.78
N GLN A 29 3.03 -19.36 18.89
CA GLN A 29 1.88 -19.28 19.80
C GLN A 29 0.58 -19.67 19.08
N GLU A 30 -0.15 -20.64 19.62
CA GLU A 30 -1.45 -21.04 19.05
C GLU A 30 -2.59 -20.09 19.44
N THR A 31 -2.41 -19.32 20.52
CA THR A 31 -3.45 -18.50 21.14
C THR A 31 -3.48 -17.06 20.64
N VAL A 32 -2.44 -16.57 19.99
CA VAL A 32 -2.36 -15.19 19.49
C VAL A 32 -1.90 -15.21 18.05
N THR A 33 -2.66 -14.58 17.16
CA THR A 33 -2.31 -14.43 15.75
C THR A 33 -2.58 -13.01 15.28
N ILE A 34 -1.83 -12.56 14.28
CA ILE A 34 -2.06 -11.27 13.62
C ILE A 34 -2.39 -11.57 12.17
N GLU A 35 -3.58 -11.18 11.74
CA GLU A 35 -3.99 -11.16 10.35
C GLU A 35 -3.44 -9.89 9.70
N GLN A 36 -2.57 -10.10 8.71
CA GLN A 36 -1.72 -9.06 8.14
C GLN A 36 -2.31 -8.59 6.80
N ILE A 37 -2.74 -7.33 6.75
CA ILE A 37 -3.31 -6.75 5.53
C ILE A 37 -2.26 -6.59 4.43
N ASP A 38 -1.04 -6.22 4.79
CA ASP A 38 0.10 -6.10 3.88
C ASP A 38 0.49 -7.46 3.29
N ALA A 39 0.68 -8.48 4.12
CA ALA A 39 0.99 -9.84 3.67
C ALA A 39 -0.05 -10.37 2.68
N THR A 40 -1.32 -10.25 3.05
CA THR A 40 -2.44 -10.71 2.24
C THR A 40 -2.53 -9.95 0.91
N SER A 41 -2.26 -8.64 0.95
CA SER A 41 -2.21 -7.80 -0.26
C SER A 41 -1.03 -8.15 -1.17
N TRP A 42 0.16 -8.45 -0.63
CA TRP A 42 1.31 -8.88 -1.41
C TRP A 42 1.08 -10.21 -2.12
N ILE A 43 0.39 -11.15 -1.48
CA ILE A 43 0.03 -12.41 -2.15
C ILE A 43 -1.00 -12.20 -3.25
N ALA A 44 -2.00 -11.33 -3.04
CA ALA A 44 -2.91 -10.94 -4.12
C ALA A 44 -2.15 -10.28 -5.29
N MET A 45 -1.19 -9.38 -5.01
CA MET A 45 -0.33 -8.78 -6.02
C MET A 45 0.52 -9.84 -6.74
N PHE A 46 1.04 -10.84 -6.03
CA PHE A 46 1.76 -11.97 -6.62
C PHE A 46 0.88 -12.72 -7.63
N TYR A 47 -0.34 -13.11 -7.24
CA TYR A 47 -1.28 -13.78 -8.15
C TYR A 47 -1.62 -12.92 -9.37
N LEU A 48 -1.83 -11.62 -9.16
CA LEU A 48 -2.09 -10.68 -10.24
C LEU A 48 -0.89 -10.55 -11.20
N ASN A 49 0.33 -10.45 -10.68
CA ASN A 49 1.54 -10.39 -11.47
C ASN A 49 1.78 -11.69 -12.25
N MET A 50 1.53 -12.86 -11.63
CA MET A 50 1.60 -14.14 -12.32
C MET A 50 0.56 -14.26 -13.44
N LEU A 51 -0.64 -13.72 -13.23
CA LEU A 51 -1.66 -13.61 -14.27
C LEU A 51 -1.18 -12.75 -15.44
N ILE A 52 -0.54 -11.61 -15.16
CA ILE A 52 0.06 -10.77 -16.21
C ILE A 52 1.14 -11.54 -16.97
N ILE A 53 2.06 -12.20 -16.27
CA ILE A 53 3.15 -12.96 -16.89
C ILE A 53 2.59 -14.07 -17.79
N VAL A 54 1.65 -14.89 -17.31
CA VAL A 54 1.13 -16.01 -18.11
C VAL A 54 0.41 -15.54 -19.37
N THR A 55 -0.20 -14.35 -19.36
CA THR A 55 -0.79 -13.75 -20.57
C THR A 55 0.25 -13.38 -21.63
N LYS A 56 1.51 -13.13 -21.24
CA LYS A 56 2.61 -12.73 -22.12
C LYS A 56 3.54 -13.87 -22.55
N LEU A 57 3.48 -15.04 -21.90
CA LEU A 57 4.31 -16.20 -22.25
C LEU A 57 3.94 -16.79 -23.63
N ASP A 58 4.86 -17.59 -24.18
CA ASP A 58 4.71 -18.25 -25.50
C ASP A 58 3.61 -19.34 -25.53
N VAL A 59 3.09 -19.65 -26.71
CA VAL A 59 1.87 -20.45 -26.95
C VAL A 59 2.07 -21.95 -26.95
N GLU A 60 3.31 -22.46 -26.91
CA GLU A 60 3.60 -23.90 -27.03
C GLU A 60 2.91 -24.78 -25.96
N LYS A 61 2.61 -24.24 -24.77
CA LYS A 61 1.92 -24.92 -23.66
C LYS A 61 0.57 -24.29 -23.32
N GLN A 62 -0.30 -24.19 -24.33
CA GLN A 62 -1.55 -23.45 -24.25
C GLN A 62 -2.47 -23.92 -23.10
N LYS A 63 -2.61 -25.25 -22.90
CA LYS A 63 -3.50 -25.82 -21.89
C LYS A 63 -3.01 -25.54 -20.46
N GLU A 64 -1.72 -25.69 -20.23
CA GLU A 64 -1.08 -25.39 -18.94
C GLU A 64 -1.25 -23.91 -18.60
N ARG A 65 -1.02 -23.02 -19.58
CA ARG A 65 -1.21 -21.59 -19.43
C ARG A 65 -2.65 -21.21 -19.09
N GLU A 66 -3.63 -21.83 -19.76
CA GLU A 66 -5.04 -21.64 -19.45
C GLU A 66 -5.38 -22.04 -18.01
N ASN A 67 -4.88 -23.19 -17.56
CA ASN A 67 -5.10 -23.66 -16.19
C ASN A 67 -4.46 -22.70 -15.18
N SER A 68 -3.19 -22.32 -15.37
CA SER A 68 -2.51 -21.36 -14.49
C SER A 68 -3.23 -20.00 -14.46
N ALA A 69 -3.67 -19.49 -15.61
CA ALA A 69 -4.42 -18.24 -15.67
C ALA A 69 -5.74 -18.32 -14.89
N LYS A 70 -6.46 -19.45 -14.99
CA LYS A 70 -7.69 -19.68 -14.22
C LYS A 70 -7.41 -19.74 -12.72
N ASP A 71 -6.35 -20.44 -12.31
CA ASP A 71 -5.96 -20.56 -10.92
C ASP A 71 -5.53 -19.21 -10.33
N PHE A 72 -4.72 -18.44 -11.06
CA PHE A 72 -4.30 -17.11 -10.61
C PHE A 72 -5.48 -16.16 -10.45
N LEU A 73 -6.40 -16.10 -11.43
CA LEU A 73 -7.59 -15.26 -11.32
C LEU A 73 -8.52 -15.73 -10.18
N LYS A 74 -8.72 -17.04 -10.04
CA LYS A 74 -9.57 -17.60 -8.98
C LYS A 74 -9.03 -17.26 -7.59
N ASN A 75 -7.74 -17.51 -7.34
CA ASN A 75 -7.13 -17.22 -6.04
C ASN A 75 -7.06 -15.72 -5.76
N PHE A 76 -6.83 -14.90 -6.79
CA PHE A 76 -6.92 -13.44 -6.67
C PHE A 76 -8.30 -12.99 -6.16
N ILE A 77 -9.39 -13.43 -6.80
CA ILE A 77 -10.76 -13.05 -6.40
C ILE A 77 -11.07 -13.51 -4.97
N LEU A 78 -10.62 -14.71 -4.59
CA LEU A 78 -10.80 -15.23 -3.23
C LEU A 78 -10.08 -14.39 -2.18
N ILE A 79 -8.85 -13.95 -2.44
CA ILE A 79 -8.12 -13.06 -1.52
C ILE A 79 -8.78 -11.69 -1.45
N VAL A 80 -9.17 -11.10 -2.59
CA VAL A 80 -9.90 -9.83 -2.63
C VAL A 80 -11.19 -9.92 -1.82
N HIS A 81 -11.88 -11.06 -1.88
CA HIS A 81 -13.04 -11.33 -1.06
C HIS A 81 -12.72 -11.34 0.43
N GLU A 82 -11.73 -12.10 0.91
CA GLU A 82 -11.39 -12.12 2.34
C GLU A 82 -10.97 -10.72 2.84
N ILE A 83 -10.24 -9.93 2.04
CA ILE A 83 -9.85 -8.57 2.44
C ILE A 83 -11.06 -7.65 2.59
N ASN A 84 -12.05 -7.80 1.71
CA ASN A 84 -13.19 -6.89 1.60
C ASN A 84 -14.49 -7.43 2.20
N GLU A 85 -14.49 -8.64 2.76
CA GLU A 85 -15.70 -9.30 3.25
C GLU A 85 -16.34 -8.45 4.34
N ILE A 86 -17.66 -8.30 4.23
CA ILE A 86 -18.47 -7.72 5.29
C ILE A 86 -18.71 -8.85 6.29
N VAL A 87 -17.96 -8.80 7.38
CA VAL A 87 -18.08 -9.79 8.44
C VAL A 87 -19.30 -9.53 9.32
N ASP A 88 -19.85 -10.59 9.92
CA ASP A 88 -20.95 -10.49 10.89
C ASP A 88 -20.52 -9.71 12.15
N LYS A 89 -21.49 -9.31 12.99
CA LYS A 89 -21.29 -8.50 14.22
C LYS A 89 -20.22 -9.00 15.20
N ASN A 90 -19.78 -10.25 15.09
CA ASN A 90 -18.84 -10.90 16.02
C ASN A 90 -17.42 -11.06 15.46
N GLN A 91 -17.14 -10.55 14.25
CA GLN A 91 -15.83 -10.61 13.61
C GLN A 91 -15.35 -9.20 13.26
N VAL A 92 -14.03 -9.04 13.11
CA VAL A 92 -13.42 -7.76 12.72
C VAL A 92 -12.90 -7.87 11.29
N ALA A 93 -13.41 -7.00 10.41
CA ALA A 93 -12.90 -6.85 9.05
C ALA A 93 -11.62 -6.02 9.01
N PHE A 94 -10.79 -6.22 8.00
CA PHE A 94 -9.63 -5.36 7.73
C PHE A 94 -10.04 -3.91 7.48
N TRP A 95 -11.16 -3.68 6.78
CA TRP A 95 -11.65 -2.34 6.47
C TRP A 95 -12.52 -1.78 7.61
N ASP A 96 -12.05 -0.74 8.28
CA ASP A 96 -12.86 0.00 9.24
C ASP A 96 -13.70 1.06 8.51
N SER A 97 -15.02 0.94 8.59
CA SER A 97 -15.94 1.86 7.89
C SER A 97 -16.12 3.20 8.60
N ASN A 98 -15.78 3.31 9.88
CA ASN A 98 -15.84 4.58 10.61
C ASN A 98 -14.60 5.42 10.30
N ASP A 99 -13.44 4.79 10.26
CA ASP A 99 -12.19 5.44 9.92
C ASP A 99 -11.95 5.52 8.41
N ASN A 100 -12.63 4.68 7.63
CA ASN A 100 -12.42 4.53 6.19
C ASN A 100 -10.95 4.22 5.86
N PHE A 101 -10.41 3.19 6.51
CA PHE A 101 -9.02 2.76 6.35
C PHE A 101 -8.84 1.27 6.67
N TYR A 102 -7.77 0.67 6.16
CA TYR A 102 -7.43 -0.73 6.42
C TYR A 102 -6.50 -0.88 7.62
N TYR A 103 -6.75 -1.90 8.45
CA TYR A 103 -5.96 -2.23 9.63
C TYR A 103 -5.63 -3.71 9.72
N GLU A 104 -4.50 -4.06 10.33
CA GLU A 104 -4.25 -5.43 10.78
C GLU A 104 -5.24 -5.82 11.88
N VAL A 105 -5.52 -7.13 12.00
CA VAL A 105 -6.42 -7.65 13.02
C VAL A 105 -5.64 -8.57 13.96
N LEU A 106 -5.55 -8.18 15.23
CA LEU A 106 -5.04 -9.02 16.30
C LEU A 106 -6.13 -9.97 16.76
N LYS A 107 -5.85 -11.26 16.78
CA LYS A 107 -6.75 -12.31 17.27
C LYS A 107 -6.15 -13.04 18.45
N ILE A 108 -6.90 -13.11 19.53
CA ILE A 108 -6.57 -13.84 20.75
C ILE A 108 -7.62 -14.91 20.95
N SER A 109 -7.21 -16.17 21.02
CA SER A 109 -8.07 -17.34 21.19
C SER A 109 -7.57 -18.17 22.37
N LEU A 110 -8.34 -18.18 23.44
CA LEU A 110 -8.17 -18.98 24.65
C LEU A 110 -9.35 -19.97 24.78
N GLU A 111 -9.21 -21.01 25.60
CA GLU A 111 -10.20 -22.12 25.69
C GLU A 111 -11.68 -21.68 25.83
N LYS A 112 -11.94 -20.55 26.49
CA LYS A 112 -13.30 -20.03 26.74
C LYS A 112 -13.51 -18.60 26.25
N PHE A 113 -12.54 -18.02 25.54
CA PHE A 113 -12.56 -16.61 25.17
C PHE A 113 -11.88 -16.39 23.83
N SER A 114 -12.55 -15.70 22.92
CA SER A 114 -11.94 -15.22 21.68
C SER A 114 -12.16 -13.72 21.57
N LEU A 115 -11.13 -13.01 21.13
CA LEU A 115 -11.11 -11.58 20.95
C LEU A 115 -10.43 -11.24 19.64
N GLU A 116 -11.10 -10.43 18.83
CA GLU A 116 -10.53 -9.85 17.61
C GLU A 116 -10.50 -8.33 17.78
N LEU A 117 -9.37 -7.71 17.46
CA LEU A 117 -9.16 -6.28 17.62
C LEU A 117 -8.44 -5.69 16.41
N PRO A 118 -9.01 -4.67 15.75
CA PRO A 118 -8.29 -3.94 14.73
C PRO A 118 -7.19 -3.09 15.38
N LEU A 119 -5.99 -3.18 14.84
CA LEU A 119 -4.84 -2.38 15.27
C LEU A 119 -4.91 -1.00 14.61
N LYS A 120 -5.68 -0.09 15.21
CA LYS A 120 -6.07 1.22 14.63
C LYS A 120 -4.97 2.30 14.66
N TYR A 121 -3.80 1.97 14.12
CA TYR A 121 -2.80 2.97 13.76
C TYR A 121 -2.69 3.07 12.23
N ARG A 122 -2.88 4.27 11.71
CA ARG A 122 -2.89 4.60 10.28
C ARG A 122 -1.46 4.57 9.74
N SER A 123 -0.99 3.38 9.41
CA SER A 123 0.31 3.15 8.80
C SER A 123 0.21 2.87 7.31
N ILE A 124 1.37 2.85 6.65
CA ILE A 124 1.52 2.48 5.24
C ILE A 124 0.97 1.07 4.95
N LEU A 125 0.84 0.21 5.96
CA LEU A 125 0.22 -1.12 5.82
C LEU A 125 -1.20 -1.03 5.27
N GLY A 126 -2.00 -0.06 5.76
CA GLY A 126 -3.36 0.16 5.29
C GLY A 126 -3.45 0.76 3.88
N ILE A 127 -2.31 1.18 3.31
CA ILE A 127 -2.20 1.68 1.93
C ILE A 127 -1.73 0.56 0.98
N VAL A 128 -1.03 -0.48 1.45
CA VAL A 128 -0.55 -1.61 0.62
C VAL A 128 -1.64 -2.22 -0.28
N PRO A 129 -2.91 -2.37 0.14
CA PRO A 129 -3.99 -2.82 -0.76
C PRO A 129 -4.08 -2.05 -2.10
N LEU A 130 -3.68 -0.78 -2.12
CA LEU A 130 -3.66 0.08 -3.31
C LEU A 130 -2.69 -0.42 -4.40
N PHE A 131 -1.64 -1.17 -4.03
CA PHE A 131 -0.61 -1.67 -4.94
C PHE A 131 -1.11 -2.75 -5.88
N THR A 132 -2.14 -3.46 -5.43
CA THR A 132 -2.75 -4.54 -6.18
C THR A 132 -3.82 -4.00 -7.10
N VAL A 133 -3.38 -3.57 -8.29
CA VAL A 133 -4.25 -3.07 -9.36
C VAL A 133 -3.65 -3.41 -10.73
N GLU A 134 -4.49 -3.85 -11.66
CA GLU A 134 -4.12 -4.00 -13.07
C GLU A 134 -5.32 -3.83 -13.99
N THR A 135 -5.06 -3.31 -15.20
CA THR A 135 -6.06 -3.14 -16.26
C THR A 135 -5.61 -3.83 -17.54
N PHE A 136 -6.33 -4.88 -17.92
CA PHE A 136 -6.21 -5.57 -19.19
C PHE A 136 -7.06 -4.84 -20.23
N ARG A 137 -6.40 -4.31 -21.25
CA ARG A 137 -6.99 -3.48 -22.29
C ARG A 137 -7.39 -4.29 -23.50
N LYS A 138 -8.47 -3.87 -24.15
CA LYS A 138 -9.01 -4.53 -25.34
C LYS A 138 -8.03 -4.53 -26.51
N GLU A 139 -7.28 -3.44 -26.67
CA GLU A 139 -6.30 -3.27 -27.76
C GLU A 139 -5.09 -4.19 -27.61
N THR A 140 -4.85 -4.68 -26.38
CA THR A 140 -3.82 -5.66 -26.04
C THR A 140 -4.44 -7.02 -25.70
N GLU A 141 -5.68 -7.28 -26.13
CA GLU A 141 -6.38 -8.53 -25.84
C GLU A 141 -5.58 -9.72 -26.34
N THR A 142 -5.40 -10.71 -25.46
CA THR A 142 -4.78 -11.98 -25.81
C THR A 142 -5.85 -13.07 -25.92
N TYR A 143 -5.50 -14.20 -26.53
CA TYR A 143 -6.36 -15.39 -26.47
C TYR A 143 -6.71 -15.77 -25.01
N LEU A 144 -5.76 -15.64 -24.07
CA LEU A 144 -5.98 -15.97 -22.66
C LEU A 144 -6.95 -15.02 -21.97
N THR A 145 -6.84 -13.70 -22.16
CA THR A 145 -7.78 -12.75 -21.54
C THR A 145 -9.20 -12.95 -22.10
N ARG A 146 -9.32 -13.25 -23.40
CA ARG A 146 -10.59 -13.62 -24.02
C ARG A 146 -11.17 -14.93 -23.46
N ASN A 147 -10.34 -15.96 -23.31
CA ASN A 147 -10.73 -17.26 -22.78
C ASN A 147 -11.14 -17.16 -21.29
N LEU A 148 -10.40 -16.42 -20.46
CA LEU A 148 -10.74 -16.14 -19.07
C LEU A 148 -12.10 -15.46 -18.96
N ARG A 149 -12.35 -14.42 -19.75
CA ARG A 149 -13.65 -13.76 -19.82
C ARG A 149 -14.75 -14.75 -20.19
N ALA A 150 -14.57 -15.52 -21.26
CA ALA A 150 -15.58 -16.50 -21.68
C ALA A 150 -15.86 -17.54 -20.57
N ASN A 151 -14.83 -18.03 -19.89
CA ASN A 151 -14.98 -18.94 -18.76
C ASN A 151 -15.69 -18.27 -17.59
N PHE A 152 -15.35 -17.02 -17.25
CA PHE A 152 -15.98 -16.28 -16.16
C PHE A 152 -17.50 -16.21 -16.29
N TYR A 153 -17.99 -16.14 -17.52
CA TYR A 153 -19.42 -16.11 -17.82
C TYR A 153 -20.05 -17.48 -18.09
N ASN A 154 -19.26 -18.54 -18.21
CA ASN A 154 -19.74 -19.91 -18.38
C ASN A 154 -20.27 -20.47 -17.03
N PRO A 155 -21.55 -20.86 -16.93
CA PRO A 155 -22.14 -21.45 -15.72
C PRO A 155 -21.49 -22.77 -15.26
N GLU A 156 -20.80 -23.48 -16.15
CA GLU A 156 -20.11 -24.74 -15.84
C GLU A 156 -18.64 -24.54 -15.43
N SER A 157 -18.14 -23.31 -15.43
CA SER A 157 -16.75 -23.03 -15.07
C SER A 157 -16.50 -22.98 -13.57
N CYS A 158 -15.23 -23.01 -13.18
CA CYS A 158 -14.80 -22.76 -11.80
C CYS A 158 -15.13 -21.35 -11.28
N PHE A 159 -15.52 -20.42 -12.15
CA PHE A 159 -15.89 -19.05 -11.80
C PHE A 159 -17.37 -18.86 -11.52
N ALA A 160 -18.23 -19.85 -11.84
CA ALA A 160 -19.67 -19.74 -11.67
C ALA A 160 -20.08 -19.35 -10.24
N GLY A 161 -19.33 -19.84 -9.24
CA GLY A 161 -19.54 -19.49 -7.83
C GLY A 161 -19.34 -18.01 -7.50
N PHE A 162 -18.44 -17.30 -8.21
CA PHE A 162 -18.22 -15.85 -8.00
C PHE A 162 -19.37 -15.00 -8.54
N ARG A 163 -20.16 -15.54 -9.46
CA ARG A 163 -21.35 -14.85 -9.98
C ARG A 163 -22.61 -15.13 -9.16
N ASN A 164 -22.53 -15.98 -8.14
CA ASN A 164 -23.64 -16.20 -7.22
C ASN A 164 -23.96 -14.89 -6.48
N LYS A 165 -25.24 -14.48 -6.52
CA LYS A 165 -25.71 -13.14 -6.16
C LYS A 165 -25.53 -12.78 -4.68
N GLU A 166 -25.35 -13.75 -3.80
CA GLU A 166 -25.36 -13.51 -2.34
C GLU A 166 -23.97 -13.25 -1.75
N LYS A 167 -22.90 -13.88 -2.26
CA LYS A 167 -21.58 -13.85 -1.59
C LYS A 167 -20.55 -12.90 -2.23
N PHE A 168 -20.48 -12.82 -3.55
CA PHE A 168 -19.37 -12.12 -4.25
C PHE A 168 -19.83 -10.91 -5.07
N LYS A 169 -21.14 -10.66 -5.17
CA LYS A 169 -21.70 -9.60 -6.03
C LYS A 169 -21.14 -8.21 -5.71
N TYR A 170 -20.83 -7.93 -4.44
CA TYR A 170 -20.29 -6.64 -4.01
C TYR A 170 -18.87 -6.36 -4.53
N LEU A 171 -18.18 -7.37 -5.10
CA LEU A 171 -16.86 -7.22 -5.71
C LEU A 171 -16.92 -7.01 -7.22
N LEU A 172 -18.07 -7.29 -7.85
CA LEU A 172 -18.20 -7.41 -9.30
C LEU A 172 -18.96 -6.22 -9.89
N GLY A 173 -18.35 -5.50 -10.81
CA GLY A 173 -19.01 -4.45 -11.57
C GLY A 173 -18.12 -3.27 -11.91
N GLU A 174 -18.72 -2.29 -12.58
CA GLU A 174 -18.09 -0.98 -12.77
C GLU A 174 -17.72 -0.37 -11.43
N GLU A 175 -16.53 0.22 -11.36
CA GLU A 175 -16.03 0.90 -10.14
C GLU A 175 -15.80 -0.02 -8.94
N GLU A 176 -16.08 -1.32 -9.05
CA GLU A 176 -15.82 -2.33 -8.03
C GLU A 176 -14.44 -2.98 -8.19
N CYS A 177 -14.11 -3.89 -7.28
CA CYS A 177 -12.80 -4.53 -7.22
C CYS A 177 -12.46 -5.36 -8.47
N VAL A 178 -13.47 -5.97 -9.11
CA VAL A 178 -13.31 -6.86 -10.26
C VAL A 178 -14.33 -6.49 -11.34
N ASP A 179 -13.85 -6.02 -12.48
CA ASP A 179 -14.68 -5.65 -13.63
C ASP A 179 -14.25 -6.47 -14.86
N ILE A 180 -15.07 -7.44 -15.26
CA ILE A 180 -14.81 -8.32 -16.41
C ILE A 180 -15.93 -8.11 -17.42
N ARG A 181 -15.69 -7.43 -18.55
CA ARG A 181 -16.75 -6.98 -19.47
C ARG A 181 -16.98 -7.92 -20.64
N LEU A 182 -18.22 -8.41 -20.84
CA LEU A 182 -18.62 -9.25 -22.00
C LEU A 182 -18.69 -8.51 -23.35
N GLY A 183 -18.91 -7.19 -23.31
CA GLY A 183 -19.25 -6.39 -24.49
C GLY A 183 -18.07 -5.69 -25.17
N LEU A 184 -18.35 -5.08 -26.32
CA LEU A 184 -17.48 -4.16 -27.06
C LEU A 184 -17.41 -2.79 -26.36
N HIS A 185 -17.10 -2.73 -25.06
CA HIS A 185 -16.60 -1.46 -24.53
C HIS A 185 -15.19 -1.31 -25.07
N ASP A 186 -14.96 -0.24 -25.85
CA ASP A 186 -13.84 -0.16 -26.80
C ASP A 186 -12.43 -0.31 -26.20
N HIS A 187 -12.27 -0.30 -24.87
CA HIS A 187 -10.96 -0.18 -24.23
C HIS A 187 -10.70 -1.10 -23.02
N LEU A 188 -11.68 -1.88 -22.51
CA LEU A 188 -11.51 -2.68 -21.28
C LEU A 188 -11.88 -4.15 -21.48
N ASP A 189 -10.97 -5.06 -21.11
CA ASP A 189 -11.24 -6.49 -20.98
C ASP A 189 -11.46 -6.91 -19.52
N LEU A 190 -10.49 -6.62 -18.65
CA LEU A 190 -10.54 -6.91 -17.22
C LEU A 190 -9.91 -5.75 -16.42
N PHE A 191 -10.53 -5.39 -15.31
CA PHE A 191 -9.91 -4.62 -14.24
C PHE A 191 -9.93 -5.45 -12.96
N LEU A 192 -8.79 -5.52 -12.30
CA LEU A 192 -8.58 -6.32 -11.10
C LEU A 192 -7.87 -5.47 -10.06
N SER A 193 -8.51 -5.27 -8.91
CA SER A 193 -7.94 -4.57 -7.76
C SER A 193 -8.46 -5.14 -6.43
N ILE A 194 -7.74 -4.88 -5.33
CA ILE A 194 -8.28 -5.06 -3.98
C ILE A 194 -9.22 -3.90 -3.60
N VAL A 195 -9.03 -2.72 -4.20
CA VAL A 195 -9.67 -1.47 -3.77
C VAL A 195 -10.67 -1.02 -4.83
N ASN A 196 -11.94 -0.88 -4.46
CA ASN A 196 -12.95 -0.26 -5.31
C ASN A 196 -12.86 1.28 -5.27
N LYS A 197 -13.60 1.96 -6.16
CA LYS A 197 -13.56 3.44 -6.29
C LYS A 197 -13.81 4.17 -4.97
N LYS A 198 -14.80 3.73 -4.18
CA LYS A 198 -15.14 4.37 -2.91
C LYS A 198 -13.99 4.26 -1.90
N LYS A 199 -13.40 3.08 -1.75
CA LYS A 199 -12.27 2.87 -0.85
C LYS A 199 -11.02 3.59 -1.36
N LEU A 200 -10.81 3.65 -2.68
CA LEU A 200 -9.74 4.43 -3.29
C LEU A 200 -9.85 5.89 -2.88
N GLN A 201 -11.01 6.53 -3.08
CA GLN A 201 -11.23 7.93 -2.71
C GLN A 201 -10.90 8.16 -1.23
N ASN A 202 -11.44 7.32 -0.34
CA ASN A 202 -11.21 7.42 1.09
C ASN A 202 -9.74 7.29 1.52
N ILE A 203 -8.98 6.40 0.85
CA ILE A 203 -7.55 6.23 1.09
C ILE A 203 -6.79 7.45 0.58
N ILE A 204 -7.11 7.94 -0.63
CA ILE A 204 -6.45 9.09 -1.24
C ILE A 204 -6.69 10.38 -0.43
N ASP A 205 -7.89 10.57 0.12
CA ASP A 205 -8.20 11.73 0.94
C ASP A 205 -7.28 11.83 2.17
N LYS A 206 -6.96 10.69 2.81
CA LYS A 206 -5.97 10.64 3.90
C LYS A 206 -4.53 10.72 3.39
N LEU A 207 -4.25 10.05 2.27
CA LEU A 207 -2.91 10.01 1.67
C LEU A 207 -2.42 11.42 1.32
N LEU A 208 -3.32 12.27 0.84
CA LEU A 208 -3.05 13.64 0.38
C LEU A 208 -3.35 14.70 1.44
N ASP A 209 -3.63 14.31 2.68
CA ASP A 209 -3.77 15.23 3.82
C ASP A 209 -2.42 15.45 4.51
N GLU A 210 -2.04 16.72 4.66
CA GLU A 210 -0.78 17.13 5.28
C GLU A 210 -0.72 16.82 6.78
N LYS A 211 -1.88 16.76 7.45
CA LYS A 211 -2.01 16.34 8.85
C LYS A 211 -1.97 14.82 9.02
N GLU A 212 -2.03 14.08 7.92
CA GLU A 212 -1.93 12.63 7.91
C GLU A 212 -0.61 12.22 7.22
N PHE A 213 -0.68 11.76 5.97
CA PHE A 213 0.45 11.13 5.29
C PHE A 213 1.25 12.08 4.40
N LEU A 214 0.67 13.16 3.90
CA LEU A 214 1.31 14.01 2.88
C LEU A 214 2.38 14.91 3.50
N SER A 215 3.62 14.69 3.09
CA SER A 215 4.76 15.55 3.39
C SER A 215 5.09 16.46 2.20
N ASP A 216 5.91 17.47 2.45
CA ASP A 216 6.60 18.22 1.40
C ASP A 216 7.60 17.37 0.60
N TYR A 217 7.92 16.18 1.12
CA TYR A 217 8.96 15.30 0.60
C TYR A 217 8.44 13.94 0.13
N GLY A 218 7.12 13.70 0.17
CA GLY A 218 6.50 12.44 -0.25
C GLY A 218 5.41 12.00 0.74
N ILE A 219 5.13 10.70 0.75
CA ILE A 219 4.17 10.05 1.66
C ILE A 219 4.93 9.46 2.85
N ARG A 220 4.48 9.81 4.06
CA ARG A 220 4.99 9.29 5.34
C ARG A 220 4.59 7.82 5.53
N SER A 221 5.42 7.06 6.25
CA SER A 221 5.14 5.65 6.57
C SER A 221 4.12 5.45 7.68
N LEU A 222 3.91 6.45 8.54
CA LEU A 222 2.85 6.52 9.54
C LEU A 222 2.20 7.89 9.47
N SER A 223 0.88 7.95 9.65
CA SER A 223 0.15 9.21 9.68
C SER A 223 0.66 10.12 10.80
N LYS A 224 0.85 11.40 10.47
CA LYS A 224 1.19 12.47 11.41
C LYS A 224 0.11 12.71 12.46
N PHE A 225 -1.13 12.26 12.24
CA PHE A 225 -2.20 12.25 13.24
C PHE A 225 -1.76 11.62 14.58
N HIS A 226 -0.91 10.58 14.51
CA HIS A 226 -0.38 9.88 15.68
C HIS A 226 0.71 10.64 16.44
N GLU A 227 1.07 11.85 16.03
CA GLU A 227 1.89 12.76 16.83
C GLU A 227 1.13 13.26 18.07
N GLU A 228 -0.13 13.67 17.86
CA GLU A 228 -1.04 14.15 18.91
C GLU A 228 -1.93 13.04 19.47
N HIS A 229 -2.18 11.98 18.68
CA HIS A 229 -3.09 10.89 19.01
C HIS A 229 -2.38 9.53 18.92
N PRO A 230 -1.37 9.26 19.76
CA PRO A 230 -0.66 8.00 19.72
C PRO A 230 -1.61 6.83 20.00
N TYR A 231 -1.47 5.75 19.23
CA TYR A 231 -2.29 4.56 19.43
C TYR A 231 -1.66 3.69 20.52
N GLN A 232 -2.46 3.29 21.50
CA GLN A 232 -2.04 2.46 22.63
C GLN A 232 -2.80 1.13 22.61
N LEU A 233 -2.08 0.04 22.86
CA LEU A 233 -2.69 -1.28 22.99
C LEU A 233 -3.43 -1.40 24.33
N ASP A 234 -4.63 -1.99 24.32
CA ASP A 234 -5.49 -2.13 25.50
C ASP A 234 -4.79 -2.91 26.64
N GLY A 235 -5.05 -2.52 27.89
CA GLY A 235 -4.39 -3.02 29.10
C GLY A 235 -4.57 -4.51 29.36
N MET A 236 -5.70 -5.11 28.96
CA MET A 236 -5.91 -6.55 29.09
C MET A 236 -4.98 -7.37 28.19
N ILE A 237 -4.56 -6.83 27.04
CA ILE A 237 -3.65 -7.49 26.10
C ILE A 237 -2.21 -7.44 26.63
N LYS A 238 -1.86 -6.38 27.37
CA LYS A 238 -0.55 -6.26 28.04
C LYS A 238 -0.27 -7.43 28.99
N ILE A 239 -1.31 -7.96 29.65
CA ILE A 239 -1.21 -9.13 30.55
C ILE A 239 -0.98 -10.44 29.78
N VAL A 240 -1.50 -10.55 28.56
CA VAL A 240 -1.24 -11.71 27.68
C VAL A 240 0.17 -11.63 27.09
N TRP A 241 0.65 -10.42 26.80
CA TRP A 241 1.95 -10.14 26.21
C TRP A 241 3.14 -10.25 27.17
N HIS A 242 2.91 -9.95 28.45
CA HIS A 242 3.92 -10.01 29.50
C HIS A 242 3.41 -10.90 30.64
N PRO A 243 3.46 -12.24 30.50
CA PRO A 243 3.03 -13.15 31.55
C PRO A 243 3.77 -12.94 32.88
N GLU A 244 4.98 -12.39 32.85
CA GLU A 244 5.75 -11.96 34.03
C GLU A 244 5.02 -10.92 34.90
N ILE A 245 4.06 -10.17 34.34
CA ILE A 245 3.19 -9.24 35.11
C ILE A 245 2.28 -10.02 36.06
N LYS A 246 1.88 -11.26 35.71
CA LYS A 246 1.14 -12.12 36.65
C LYS A 246 2.01 -12.54 37.84
N GLU A 247 3.31 -12.68 37.65
CA GLU A 247 4.25 -13.12 38.68
C GLU A 247 4.77 -11.94 39.53
N ASN A 248 4.86 -10.75 38.95
CA ASN A 248 5.24 -9.52 39.65
C ASN A 248 4.38 -8.30 39.21
N PRO A 249 3.33 -7.96 39.97
CA PRO A 249 2.43 -6.84 39.67
C PRO A 249 3.11 -5.46 39.66
N ASP A 250 4.30 -5.33 40.26
CA ASP A 250 5.05 -4.08 40.31
C ASP A 250 5.86 -3.80 39.04
N VAL A 251 5.95 -4.78 38.12
CA VAL A 251 6.52 -4.57 36.79
C VAL A 251 5.52 -3.76 35.97
N GLN A 252 5.78 -2.47 35.79
CA GLN A 252 5.01 -1.68 34.84
C GLN A 252 5.33 -2.16 33.41
N PRO A 253 4.35 -2.67 32.65
CA PRO A 253 4.56 -2.91 31.23
C PRO A 253 4.97 -1.59 30.58
N PHE A 254 6.04 -1.60 29.79
CA PHE A 254 6.30 -0.48 28.89
C PHE A 254 5.01 -0.23 28.09
N PRO A 255 4.51 1.02 28.03
CA PRO A 255 3.38 1.32 27.16
C PRO A 255 3.81 0.99 25.73
N ILE A 256 3.22 -0.09 25.18
CA ILE A 256 3.36 -0.39 23.77
C ILE A 256 2.51 0.64 23.04
N GLU A 257 3.19 1.66 22.51
CA GLU A 257 2.61 2.84 21.88
C GLU A 257 3.11 2.93 20.43
N MET A 258 2.19 3.30 19.54
CA MET A 258 2.49 3.70 18.17
C MET A 258 2.33 5.22 18.05
N LYS A 259 3.47 5.91 17.98
CA LYS A 259 3.57 7.36 17.87
C LYS A 259 4.28 7.74 16.57
N TYR A 260 3.89 8.87 15.99
CA TYR A 260 4.60 9.46 14.85
C TYR A 260 6.01 9.91 15.26
N GLU A 261 7.02 9.36 14.57
CA GLU A 261 8.43 9.68 14.73
C GLU A 261 9.03 9.91 13.35
N PRO A 262 9.25 11.18 12.93
CA PRO A 262 9.65 11.48 11.56
C PRO A 262 11.10 11.11 11.23
N ALA A 263 11.92 10.79 12.24
CA ALA A 263 13.38 10.56 12.13
C ALA A 263 13.74 9.13 12.56
N GLU A 264 14.87 8.94 13.23
CA GLU A 264 15.13 7.74 14.03
C GLU A 264 14.11 7.62 15.17
N THR A 265 13.73 6.38 15.49
CA THR A 265 12.87 6.08 16.63
C THR A 265 13.61 6.24 17.94
N LYS A 266 12.94 6.79 18.95
CA LYS A 266 13.48 7.00 20.31
C LYS A 266 13.20 5.82 21.23
N THR A 267 12.32 4.91 20.83
CA THR A 267 11.90 3.74 21.61
C THR A 267 12.64 2.50 21.11
N PRO A 268 13.10 1.60 22.01
CA PRO A 268 13.70 0.33 21.60
C PRO A 268 12.77 -0.43 20.66
N VAL A 269 13.29 -0.78 19.49
CA VAL A 269 12.57 -1.52 18.47
C VAL A 269 12.86 -3.00 18.63
N HIS A 270 11.86 -3.85 18.41
CA HIS A 270 12.05 -5.30 18.39
C HIS A 270 12.99 -5.79 17.27
N THR A 271 13.19 -5.00 16.20
CA THR A 271 14.10 -5.31 15.09
C THR A 271 14.78 -4.03 14.56
N GLY A 272 16.10 -4.07 14.37
CA GLY A 272 16.85 -3.09 13.57
C GLY A 272 16.97 -1.65 14.09
N ASN A 273 17.67 -0.82 13.32
CA ASN A 273 17.84 0.64 13.53
C ASN A 273 16.94 1.47 12.59
N SER A 274 16.19 0.83 11.70
CA SER A 274 15.39 1.49 10.65
C SER A 274 14.00 1.84 11.17
N ASN A 275 13.54 3.07 10.88
CA ASN A 275 12.25 3.56 11.38
C ASN A 275 11.20 3.69 10.26
N TRP A 276 10.08 3.01 10.45
CA TRP A 276 8.88 3.03 9.62
C TRP A 276 7.71 3.78 10.29
N ARG A 277 7.92 4.41 11.45
CA ARG A 277 6.87 5.13 12.20
C ARG A 277 6.73 6.59 11.81
N GLY A 278 6.96 6.94 10.55
CA GLY A 278 6.84 8.31 10.08
C GLY A 278 7.73 8.76 8.94
N PRO A 279 8.96 8.23 8.77
CA PRO A 279 9.84 8.64 7.68
C PRO A 279 9.26 8.36 6.29
N VAL A 280 9.78 9.06 5.27
CA VAL A 280 9.47 8.83 3.86
C VAL A 280 10.41 7.76 3.31
N TRP A 281 9.81 6.76 2.65
CA TRP A 281 10.51 5.65 2.01
C TRP A 281 10.22 5.62 0.51
N PHE A 282 11.27 5.68 -0.30
CA PHE A 282 11.18 5.65 -1.76
C PHE A 282 10.42 4.44 -2.34
N PRO A 283 10.64 3.19 -1.89
CA PRO A 283 9.97 2.04 -2.52
C PRO A 283 8.45 2.09 -2.36
N MET A 284 7.96 2.48 -1.18
CA MET A 284 6.52 2.60 -0.92
C MET A 284 5.91 3.75 -1.72
N ASN A 285 6.58 4.90 -1.75
CA ASN A 285 6.14 6.05 -2.54
C ASN A 285 6.10 5.73 -4.04
N PHE A 286 7.10 5.00 -4.55
CA PHE A 286 7.14 4.60 -5.95
C PHE A 286 5.96 3.68 -6.31
N LEU A 287 5.64 2.71 -5.46
CA LEU A 287 4.48 1.83 -5.66
C LEU A 287 3.15 2.58 -5.60
N ILE A 288 3.02 3.57 -4.70
CA ILE A 288 1.85 4.46 -4.66
C ILE A 288 1.71 5.19 -6.02
N ILE A 289 2.78 5.81 -6.50
CA ILE A 289 2.78 6.57 -7.77
C ILE A 289 2.39 5.67 -8.95
N GLU A 290 2.94 4.46 -9.03
CA GLU A 290 2.59 3.50 -10.08
C GLU A 290 1.13 3.03 -10.00
N SER A 291 0.61 2.80 -8.78
CA SER A 291 -0.80 2.47 -8.59
C SER A 291 -1.74 3.59 -9.03
N LEU A 292 -1.43 4.85 -8.71
CA LEU A 292 -2.24 6.00 -9.13
C LEU A 292 -2.39 6.06 -10.65
N LYS A 293 -1.30 5.82 -11.39
CA LYS A 293 -1.30 5.75 -12.86
C LYS A 293 -2.18 4.61 -13.37
N LYS A 294 -2.15 3.44 -12.72
CA LYS A 294 -3.01 2.31 -13.08
C LYS A 294 -4.49 2.58 -12.81
N PHE A 295 -4.83 3.23 -11.70
CA PHE A 295 -6.21 3.65 -11.43
C PHE A 295 -6.66 4.76 -12.39
N HIS A 296 -5.81 5.73 -12.71
CA HIS A 296 -6.09 6.73 -13.76
C HIS A 296 -6.44 6.06 -15.09
N LYS A 297 -5.63 5.08 -15.50
CA LYS A 297 -5.86 4.30 -16.72
C LYS A 297 -7.22 3.59 -16.69
N TYR A 298 -7.64 3.03 -15.56
CA TYR A 298 -8.97 2.42 -15.46
C TYR A 298 -10.10 3.45 -15.53
N PHE A 299 -10.13 4.43 -14.61
CA PHE A 299 -11.25 5.36 -14.49
C PHE A 299 -11.31 6.38 -15.64
N ASN A 300 -10.22 7.10 -15.87
CA ASN A 300 -10.24 8.21 -16.81
C ASN A 300 -10.06 7.76 -18.27
N VAL A 301 -9.31 6.68 -18.53
CA VAL A 301 -9.05 6.19 -19.91
C VAL A 301 -10.03 5.09 -20.31
N CYS A 302 -10.14 4.00 -19.53
CA CYS A 302 -10.98 2.86 -19.91
C CYS A 302 -12.48 3.11 -19.69
N LEU A 303 -12.87 3.68 -18.54
CA LEU A 303 -14.27 4.05 -18.27
C LEU A 303 -14.65 5.43 -18.84
N LYS A 304 -13.67 6.22 -19.31
CA LYS A 304 -13.86 7.58 -19.85
C LYS A 304 -14.52 8.54 -18.85
N GLU A 305 -14.32 8.31 -17.55
CA GLU A 305 -14.84 9.19 -16.51
C GLU A 305 -13.94 10.43 -16.38
N LYS A 306 -14.17 11.43 -17.24
CA LYS A 306 -13.32 12.62 -17.32
C LYS A 306 -13.30 13.45 -16.04
N ASP A 307 -14.39 13.44 -15.28
CA ASP A 307 -14.56 14.25 -14.07
C ASP A 307 -14.05 13.53 -12.80
N PHE A 308 -13.59 12.28 -12.92
CA PHE A 308 -12.99 11.59 -11.78
C PHE A 308 -11.62 12.19 -11.47
N GLY A 309 -11.56 12.86 -10.32
CA GLY A 309 -10.37 13.50 -9.79
C GLY A 309 -10.49 13.71 -8.28
N VAL A 310 -9.35 14.04 -7.67
CA VAL A 310 -9.18 14.15 -6.23
C VAL A 310 -8.55 15.49 -5.86
N LEU A 311 -8.73 15.92 -4.61
CA LEU A 311 -8.09 17.14 -4.10
C LEU A 311 -6.63 16.84 -3.75
N CYS A 312 -5.69 17.66 -4.22
CA CYS A 312 -4.26 17.48 -3.94
C CYS A 312 -3.57 18.85 -3.71
N PRO A 313 -3.18 19.19 -2.46
CA PRO A 313 -3.48 18.48 -1.21
C PRO A 313 -4.99 18.38 -0.94
N SER A 314 -5.41 17.51 -0.01
CA SER A 314 -6.82 17.18 0.26
C SER A 314 -7.71 18.38 0.59
N VAL A 315 -7.12 19.50 1.03
CA VAL A 315 -7.80 20.77 1.34
C VAL A 315 -7.92 21.73 0.14
N SER A 316 -7.49 21.32 -1.05
CA SER A 316 -7.50 22.15 -2.26
C SER A 316 -8.93 22.47 -2.74
N HIS A 317 -9.06 23.55 -3.52
CA HIS A 317 -10.34 23.93 -4.13
C HIS A 317 -10.58 23.36 -5.53
N HIS A 318 -9.56 22.72 -6.12
CA HIS A 318 -9.61 22.15 -7.46
C HIS A 318 -9.23 20.67 -7.39
N LYS A 319 -9.93 19.87 -8.20
CA LYS A 319 -9.61 18.45 -8.39
C LYS A 319 -8.60 18.31 -9.51
N ILE A 320 -7.65 17.41 -9.33
CA ILE A 320 -6.72 16.96 -10.36
C ILE A 320 -6.89 15.45 -10.56
N SER A 321 -6.48 14.96 -11.73
CA SER A 321 -6.49 13.54 -12.06
C SER A 321 -5.47 12.76 -11.22
N LEU A 322 -5.65 11.44 -11.12
CA LEU A 322 -4.68 10.59 -10.41
C LEU A 322 -3.31 10.54 -11.10
N GLU A 323 -3.23 10.77 -12.42
CA GLU A 323 -1.96 10.94 -13.12
C GLU A 323 -1.24 12.21 -12.64
N GLU A 324 -1.94 13.34 -12.56
CA GLU A 324 -1.37 14.59 -12.04
C GLU A 324 -0.92 14.46 -10.58
N VAL A 325 -1.69 13.77 -9.72
CA VAL A 325 -1.25 13.45 -8.35
C VAL A 325 0.07 12.65 -8.38
N SER A 326 0.20 11.68 -9.28
CA SER A 326 1.41 10.88 -9.41
C SER A 326 2.63 11.75 -9.77
N ILE A 327 2.43 12.79 -10.59
CA ILE A 327 3.46 13.77 -10.97
C ILE A 327 3.82 14.68 -9.78
N GLU A 328 2.84 15.17 -9.03
CA GLU A 328 3.08 16.02 -7.85
C GLU A 328 3.83 15.28 -6.74
N LEU A 329 3.48 14.02 -6.47
CA LEU A 329 4.24 13.18 -5.53
C LEU A 329 5.66 12.92 -6.02
N SER A 330 5.84 12.69 -7.33
CA SER A 330 7.17 12.54 -7.94
C SER A 330 8.03 13.80 -7.74
N LYS A 331 7.46 14.99 -7.98
CA LYS A 331 8.14 16.27 -7.75
C LYS A 331 8.53 16.46 -6.29
N LYS A 332 7.67 16.10 -5.33
CA LYS A 332 7.97 16.15 -3.90
C LYS A 332 9.15 15.25 -3.52
N LEU A 333 9.25 14.05 -4.08
CA LEU A 333 10.37 13.14 -3.85
C LEU A 333 11.66 13.66 -4.51
N ILE A 334 11.58 14.20 -5.72
CA ILE A 334 12.74 14.80 -6.42
C ILE A 334 13.26 16.03 -5.66
N LYS A 335 12.37 16.84 -5.09
CA LYS A 335 12.69 18.06 -4.31
C LYS A 335 13.67 17.77 -3.17
N ILE A 336 13.67 16.56 -2.60
CA ILE A 336 14.64 16.13 -1.57
C ILE A 336 16.09 16.37 -2.02
N PHE A 337 16.36 16.18 -3.30
CA PHE A 337 17.70 16.26 -3.88
C PHE A 337 17.97 17.59 -4.56
N LEU A 338 17.04 18.53 -4.63
CA LEU A 338 17.24 19.81 -5.32
C LEU A 338 17.71 20.90 -4.35
N PRO A 339 18.56 21.84 -4.79
CA PRO A 339 18.90 23.00 -3.99
C PRO A 339 17.71 23.96 -3.93
N ASP A 340 17.46 24.54 -2.77
CA ASP A 340 16.60 25.72 -2.63
C ASP A 340 17.35 27.01 -3.04
N TRP A 341 16.68 28.15 -2.91
CA TRP A 341 17.25 29.46 -3.22
C TRP A 341 18.50 29.82 -2.40
N SER A 342 18.72 29.17 -1.26
CA SER A 342 19.91 29.34 -0.41
C SER A 342 21.04 28.38 -0.78
N GLY A 343 20.81 27.47 -1.74
CA GLY A 343 21.72 26.38 -2.10
C GLY A 343 21.62 25.16 -1.17
N LYS A 344 20.68 25.15 -0.22
CA LYS A 344 20.49 24.02 0.70
C LYS A 344 19.68 22.92 0.00
N ARG A 345 20.13 21.67 0.11
CA ARG A 345 19.35 20.49 -0.29
C ARG A 345 18.74 19.82 0.95
N PRO A 346 17.44 19.46 0.94
CA PRO A 346 16.81 18.76 2.07
C PRO A 346 17.55 17.51 2.51
N VAL A 347 18.07 16.70 1.56
CA VAL A 347 18.78 15.44 1.83
C VAL A 347 19.92 15.55 2.84
N TYR A 348 20.53 16.73 3.01
CA TYR A 348 21.63 16.93 3.94
C TYR A 348 21.23 17.57 5.28
N GLY A 349 19.95 17.91 5.44
CA GLY A 349 19.42 18.55 6.63
C GLY A 349 20.22 19.80 7.05
N ASP A 350 20.53 19.87 8.33
CA ASP A 350 21.20 21.03 8.95
C ASP A 350 22.69 20.80 9.24
N ASN A 351 23.31 19.79 8.63
CA ASN A 351 24.73 19.50 8.83
C ASN A 351 25.60 20.61 8.22
N SER A 352 26.23 21.41 9.08
CA SER A 352 27.03 22.58 8.67
C SER A 352 28.23 22.21 7.80
N LYS A 353 28.92 21.09 8.06
CA LYS A 353 30.09 20.66 7.28
C LYS A 353 29.70 20.25 5.87
N LEU A 354 28.62 19.48 5.75
CA LEU A 354 28.07 19.08 4.46
C LEU A 354 27.59 20.30 3.67
N ARG A 355 26.90 21.25 4.33
CA ARG A 355 26.48 22.50 3.69
C ARG A 355 27.65 23.31 3.14
N GLU A 356 28.77 23.40 3.85
CA GLU A 356 29.96 24.08 3.33
C GLU A 356 30.59 23.34 2.14
N LEU A 357 30.63 21.99 2.18
CA LEU A 357 31.11 21.19 1.06
C LEU A 357 30.30 21.45 -0.23
N PHE A 358 28.97 21.50 -0.13
CA PHE A 358 28.08 21.67 -1.29
C PHE A 358 28.04 23.08 -1.87
N LYS A 359 28.68 24.06 -1.23
CA LYS A 359 28.92 25.38 -1.82
C LYS A 359 30.14 25.39 -2.74
N THR A 360 30.99 24.37 -2.70
CA THR A 360 32.18 24.31 -3.54
C THR A 360 31.83 23.77 -4.93
N PRO A 361 32.50 24.23 -6.02
CA PRO A 361 32.27 23.72 -7.37
C PRO A 361 32.42 22.20 -7.49
N ASP A 362 33.36 21.61 -6.75
CA ASP A 362 33.62 20.16 -6.77
C ASP A 362 32.64 19.38 -5.88
N GLY A 363 32.03 20.03 -4.90
CA GLY A 363 31.16 19.40 -3.92
C GLY A 363 29.68 19.46 -4.28
N GLN A 364 29.22 20.51 -4.96
CA GLN A 364 27.79 20.83 -5.13
C GLN A 364 26.90 19.69 -5.69
N ASP A 365 27.49 18.75 -6.44
CA ASP A 365 26.80 17.65 -7.10
C ASP A 365 27.16 16.26 -6.53
N LEU A 366 27.90 16.20 -5.41
CA LEU A 366 28.19 14.95 -4.68
C LEU A 366 26.98 14.51 -3.83
N ILE A 367 25.89 14.19 -4.52
CA ILE A 367 24.59 13.82 -3.93
C ILE A 367 24.64 12.44 -3.29
N LEU A 368 24.35 12.38 -1.99
CA LEU A 368 24.28 11.14 -1.24
C LEU A 368 22.86 10.56 -1.28
N PHE A 369 22.80 9.23 -1.33
CA PHE A 369 21.57 8.46 -1.27
C PHE A 369 21.46 7.81 0.09
N TYR A 370 20.27 7.85 0.66
CA TYR A 370 20.00 7.38 2.01
C TYR A 370 18.92 6.31 2.02
N GLU A 371 18.88 5.54 3.09
CA GLU A 371 17.93 4.46 3.31
C GLU A 371 16.49 4.98 3.36
N TYR A 372 16.27 6.05 4.12
CA TYR A 372 14.99 6.73 4.26
C TYR A 372 15.19 8.20 4.54
N PHE A 373 14.10 8.96 4.56
CA PHE A 373 14.15 10.42 4.69
C PHE A 373 13.23 10.90 5.79
N HIS A 374 13.65 11.95 6.50
CA HIS A 374 12.88 12.54 7.58
C HIS A 374 11.50 12.97 7.08
N GLY A 375 10.45 12.52 7.78
CA GLY A 375 9.05 12.68 7.37
C GLY A 375 8.61 14.14 7.18
N ASP A 376 9.27 15.09 7.86
CA ASP A 376 8.90 16.51 7.83
C ASP A 376 9.97 17.44 7.22
N THR A 377 11.19 16.97 6.98
CA THR A 377 12.31 17.85 6.54
C THR A 377 13.04 17.33 5.32
N GLY A 378 12.81 16.07 4.92
CA GLY A 378 13.48 15.45 3.79
C GLY A 378 14.96 15.14 4.03
N GLN A 379 15.46 15.28 5.27
CA GLN A 379 16.83 14.91 5.63
C GLN A 379 17.05 13.41 5.38
N GLY A 380 18.15 13.03 4.74
CA GLY A 380 18.54 11.64 4.56
C GLY A 380 19.01 11.01 5.87
N LEU A 381 18.53 9.80 6.16
CA LEU A 381 18.74 9.06 7.40
C LEU A 381 19.06 7.57 7.11
N GLY A 382 19.54 6.86 8.13
CA GLY A 382 19.97 5.47 8.00
C GLY A 382 21.25 5.32 7.17
N ALA A 383 21.40 4.19 6.48
CA ALA A 383 22.58 3.91 5.68
C ALA A 383 22.77 4.94 4.54
N SER A 384 23.95 5.56 4.46
CA SER A 384 24.37 6.40 3.33
C SER A 384 24.91 5.55 2.18
N HIS A 385 24.94 6.11 0.95
CA HIS A 385 25.22 5.39 -0.30
C HIS A 385 24.20 4.30 -0.63
N GLN A 386 22.97 4.42 -0.11
CA GLN A 386 21.88 3.51 -0.44
C GLN A 386 21.28 3.84 -1.82
N THR A 387 22.08 3.74 -2.88
CA THR A 387 21.59 3.71 -4.28
C THR A 387 20.91 2.38 -4.61
N GLY A 388 20.32 1.72 -3.60
CA GLY A 388 19.37 0.62 -3.76
C GLY A 388 18.02 1.19 -4.17
N TRP A 389 16.98 1.04 -3.34
CA TRP A 389 15.64 1.56 -3.70
C TRP A 389 15.58 3.08 -3.88
N THR A 390 16.48 3.86 -3.28
CA THR A 390 16.48 5.32 -3.46
C THR A 390 16.90 5.71 -4.88
N GLY A 391 17.60 4.82 -5.59
CA GLY A 391 17.86 4.96 -7.03
C GLY A 391 16.60 5.06 -7.90
N LEU A 392 15.43 4.66 -7.38
CA LEU A 392 14.14 4.83 -8.06
C LEU A 392 13.84 6.30 -8.40
N VAL A 393 14.49 7.28 -7.75
CA VAL A 393 14.38 8.70 -8.11
C VAL A 393 14.66 8.96 -9.60
N ALA A 394 15.54 8.18 -10.24
CA ALA A 394 15.81 8.31 -11.67
C ALA A 394 14.56 8.09 -12.54
N ASN A 395 13.71 7.11 -12.17
CA ASN A 395 12.44 6.86 -12.85
C ASN A 395 11.46 8.02 -12.65
N LEU A 396 11.44 8.60 -11.45
CA LEU A 396 10.58 9.75 -11.14
C LEU A 396 11.00 10.99 -11.95
N ILE A 397 12.30 11.24 -12.09
CA ILE A 397 12.84 12.33 -12.92
C ILE A 397 12.44 12.12 -14.38
N TYR A 398 12.61 10.92 -14.91
CA TYR A 398 12.20 10.58 -16.28
C TYR A 398 10.70 10.84 -16.48
N GLN A 399 9.86 10.34 -15.56
CA GLN A 399 8.41 10.51 -15.62
C GLN A 399 7.99 12.00 -15.62
N VAL A 400 8.55 12.81 -14.72
CA VAL A 400 8.23 14.25 -14.66
C VAL A 400 8.70 14.96 -15.92
N GLY A 401 9.88 14.59 -16.44
CA GLY A 401 10.41 15.13 -17.70
C GLY A 401 9.52 14.81 -18.90
N GLU A 402 9.10 13.56 -19.04
CA GLU A 402 8.21 13.09 -20.10
C GLU A 402 6.84 13.79 -20.03
N TYR A 403 6.26 13.87 -18.83
CA TYR A 403 4.98 14.58 -18.62
C TYR A 403 5.06 16.06 -19.02
N ASN A 404 6.11 16.76 -18.60
CA ASN A 404 6.30 18.16 -18.96
C ASN A 404 6.52 18.35 -20.47
N TYR A 405 7.31 17.46 -21.09
CA TYR A 405 7.54 17.48 -22.53
C TYR A 405 6.22 17.36 -23.29
N LEU A 406 5.42 16.33 -23.01
CA LEU A 406 4.14 16.07 -23.69
C LEU A 406 3.14 17.21 -23.52
N ASN A 407 3.11 17.87 -22.35
CA ASN A 407 2.21 19.01 -22.09
C ASN A 407 2.74 20.36 -22.57
N SER A 408 4.00 20.44 -23.02
CA SER A 408 4.61 21.66 -23.55
C SER A 408 4.52 21.80 -25.07
N VAL A 409 4.17 20.72 -25.78
CA VAL A 409 3.98 20.73 -27.24
C VAL A 409 2.67 21.45 -27.57
N PRO A 410 2.68 22.53 -28.37
CA PRO A 410 1.45 23.15 -28.85
C PRO A 410 0.61 22.12 -29.62
N SER A 411 -0.64 21.97 -29.20
CA SER A 411 -1.67 21.11 -29.82
C SER A 411 -1.89 21.43 -31.30
#